data_AF-A0A2P2DI54-F1
#
_entry.id   AF-A0A2P2DI54-F1
#
_cell.length_a   1.000
_cell.length_b   1.000
_cell.length_c   1.000
_cell.angle_alpha   90.00
_cell.angle_beta   90.00
_cell.angle_gamma   90.00
#
_symmetry.space_group_name_H-M   'P 1'
#
loop_
_entity.id
_entity.type
_entity.pdbx_description
1 polymer ?
#
loop_
_entity_poly.entity_id
_entity_poly.type
_entity_poly.pdbx_seq_one_letter_code
_entity_poly.pdbx_strand_id
1 'polypeptide(L)'
;MNNLSNSKTQEFLEEFLFGEDIALKADRDIETKGGDISTTKGIDCLVDGLLDKMRILPGQIPMHPDIGALPKPGSVPDDFLNLVIPKKILDDIQSDLGVQTADIVEFSIDSDAISYIVKVNPIGDFKSFKLRRVRGLIE
;
A
#
# COMPACT_ATOMS: atom_id res chain seq x y z
N MET A 1 -29.77 -23.27 -3.78
CA MET A 1 -28.52 -22.49 -3.59
C MET A 1 -27.49 -23.46 -3.04
N ASN A 2 -26.47 -23.80 -3.83
CA ASN A 2 -25.40 -24.68 -3.35
C ASN A 2 -24.59 -23.92 -2.29
N ASN A 3 -24.53 -24.44 -1.06
CA ASN A 3 -23.63 -23.92 -0.05
C ASN A 3 -22.19 -24.13 -0.54
N LEU A 4 -21.52 -23.02 -0.88
CA LEU A 4 -20.09 -23.00 -1.14
C LEU A 4 -19.35 -23.44 0.13
N SER A 5 -18.20 -24.11 -0.02
CA SER A 5 -17.32 -24.37 1.11
C SER A 5 -16.82 -23.04 1.68
N ASN A 6 -16.51 -22.98 2.97
CA ASN A 6 -16.02 -21.75 3.63
C ASN A 6 -14.84 -21.10 2.87
N SER A 7 -13.93 -21.91 2.31
CA SER A 7 -12.82 -21.43 1.49
C SER A 7 -13.26 -20.72 0.20
N LYS A 8 -14.23 -21.29 -0.52
CA LYS A 8 -14.75 -20.71 -1.76
C LYS A 8 -15.61 -19.47 -1.51
N THR A 9 -16.31 -19.44 -0.37
CA THR A 9 -17.02 -18.24 0.07
C THR A 9 -16.03 -17.12 0.39
N GLN A 10 -14.91 -17.44 1.02
CA GLN A 10 -13.86 -16.45 1.31
C GLN A 10 -13.22 -15.92 0.03
N GLU A 11 -12.80 -16.80 -0.89
CA GLU A 11 -12.27 -16.40 -2.20
C GLU A 11 -13.23 -15.48 -2.96
N PHE A 12 -14.53 -15.82 -2.99
CA PHE A 12 -15.54 -14.99 -3.63
C PHE A 12 -15.71 -13.62 -2.96
N LEU A 13 -15.64 -13.56 -1.63
CA LEU A 13 -15.70 -12.30 -0.89
C LEU A 13 -14.46 -11.43 -1.11
N GLU A 14 -13.28 -12.04 -1.18
CA GLU A 14 -12.03 -11.35 -1.49
C GLU A 14 -12.10 -10.74 -2.90
N GLU A 15 -12.49 -11.52 -3.91
CA GLU A 15 -12.70 -11.02 -5.28
C GLU A 15 -13.79 -9.93 -5.34
N PHE A 16 -14.87 -10.08 -4.59
CA PHE A 16 -15.95 -9.08 -4.58
C PHE A 16 -15.52 -7.75 -3.95
N LEU A 17 -14.73 -7.78 -2.88
CA LEU A 17 -14.34 -6.58 -2.14
C LEU A 17 -13.13 -5.86 -2.75
N PHE A 18 -12.18 -6.61 -3.30
CA PHE A 18 -10.92 -6.05 -3.80
C PHE A 18 -10.75 -6.16 -5.32
N GLY A 19 -11.57 -6.96 -5.99
CA GLY A 19 -11.61 -7.03 -7.44
C GLY A 19 -10.49 -7.87 -8.05
N GLU A 20 -10.13 -7.47 -9.27
CA GLU A 20 -9.11 -8.06 -10.12
C GLU A 20 -8.33 -6.93 -10.78
N ASP A 21 -7.01 -7.09 -10.87
CA ASP A 21 -6.08 -6.12 -11.46
C ASP A 21 -5.07 -6.82 -12.37
N ILE A 22 -4.31 -6.06 -13.16
CA ILE A 22 -3.23 -6.56 -13.99
C ILE A 22 -2.07 -7.00 -13.08
N ALA A 23 -1.64 -8.25 -13.25
CA ALA A 23 -0.49 -8.76 -12.52
C ALA A 23 0.81 -8.10 -13.01
N LEU A 24 1.63 -7.67 -12.06
CA LEU A 24 2.93 -7.06 -12.31
C LEU A 24 4.05 -7.96 -11.81
N LYS A 25 5.12 -8.04 -12.60
CA LYS A 25 6.37 -8.68 -12.19
C LYS A 25 7.05 -7.87 -11.07
N ALA A 26 8.09 -8.45 -10.46
CA ALA A 26 8.87 -7.79 -9.43
C ALA A 26 9.52 -6.46 -9.90
N ASP A 27 9.83 -6.34 -11.20
CA ASP A 27 10.36 -5.14 -11.84
C ASP A 27 9.25 -4.16 -12.31
N ARG A 28 7.98 -4.45 -12.01
CA ARG A 28 6.77 -3.69 -12.40
C ARG A 28 6.42 -3.73 -13.89
N ASP A 29 7.04 -4.62 -14.66
CA ASP A 29 6.56 -4.92 -16.01
C ASP A 29 5.29 -5.80 -15.96
N ILE A 30 4.50 -5.78 -17.03
CA ILE A 30 3.26 -6.56 -17.12
C ILE A 30 3.62 -8.06 -17.13
N GLU A 31 3.00 -8.82 -16.24
CA GLU A 31 3.13 -10.27 -16.24
C GLU A 31 2.24 -10.87 -17.33
N THR A 32 2.83 -11.71 -18.18
CA THR A 32 2.10 -12.45 -19.22
C THR A 32 2.30 -13.95 -19.06
N LYS A 33 1.24 -14.72 -19.32
CA LYS A 33 1.24 -16.17 -19.21
C LYS A 33 0.50 -16.77 -20.39
N GLY A 34 1.20 -17.58 -21.19
CA GLY A 34 0.61 -18.20 -22.38
C GLY A 34 0.26 -17.24 -23.52
N GLY A 35 0.78 -16.00 -23.48
CA GLY A 35 0.47 -14.95 -24.47
C GLY A 35 -0.61 -13.96 -24.03
N ASP A 36 -1.31 -14.25 -22.93
CA ASP A 36 -2.31 -13.35 -22.34
C ASP A 36 -1.72 -12.54 -21.17
N ILE A 37 -2.36 -11.41 -20.87
CA ILE A 37 -2.06 -10.60 -19.67
C ILE A 37 -2.55 -11.37 -18.44
N SER A 38 -1.67 -11.53 -17.47
CA SER A 38 -2.00 -12.18 -16.20
C SER A 38 -2.72 -11.21 -15.28
N THR A 39 -3.51 -11.75 -14.36
CA THR A 39 -4.27 -10.95 -13.40
C THR A 39 -3.99 -11.35 -11.97
N THR A 40 -3.98 -10.35 -11.09
CA THR A 40 -3.98 -10.48 -9.64
C THR A 40 -5.42 -10.33 -9.16
N LYS A 41 -5.81 -11.03 -8.08
CA LYS A 41 -7.19 -11.03 -7.59
C LYS A 41 -7.27 -10.89 -6.08
N GLY A 42 -8.40 -10.38 -5.61
CA GLY A 42 -8.73 -10.37 -4.20
C GLY A 42 -7.73 -9.58 -3.38
N ILE A 43 -7.31 -10.13 -2.24
CA ILE A 43 -6.44 -9.43 -1.28
C ILE A 43 -5.12 -8.96 -1.90
N ASP A 44 -4.62 -9.69 -2.90
CA ASP A 44 -3.35 -9.35 -3.55
C ASP A 44 -3.47 -8.04 -4.37
N CYS A 45 -4.65 -7.69 -4.88
CA CYS A 45 -4.90 -6.39 -5.52
C CYS A 45 -4.72 -5.23 -4.53
N LEU A 46 -5.21 -5.41 -3.29
CA LEU A 46 -5.00 -4.42 -2.23
C LEU A 46 -3.52 -4.30 -1.88
N VAL A 47 -2.80 -5.42 -1.80
CA VAL A 47 -1.36 -5.42 -1.53
C VAL A 47 -0.60 -4.65 -2.60
N ASP A 48 -0.86 -4.93 -3.87
CA ASP A 48 -0.19 -4.28 -4.99
C ASP A 48 -0.49 -2.76 -5.03
N GLY A 49 -1.76 -2.37 -4.90
CA GLY A 49 -2.17 -0.98 -4.86
C GLY A 49 -1.54 -0.19 -3.71
N LEU A 50 -1.45 -0.78 -2.52
CA LEU A 50 -0.79 -0.14 -1.37
C LEU A 50 0.74 -0.06 -1.57
N LEU A 51 1.37 -1.08 -2.15
CA LEU A 51 2.79 -1.03 -2.51
C LEU A 51 3.08 0.08 -3.53
N ASP A 52 2.16 0.34 -4.45
CA ASP A 52 2.25 1.48 -5.36
C ASP A 52 2.11 2.82 -4.65
N LYS A 53 1.11 2.96 -3.78
CA LYS A 53 0.97 4.18 -2.95
C LYS A 53 2.24 4.50 -2.15
N MET A 54 2.89 3.48 -1.58
CA MET A 54 4.15 3.64 -0.84
C MET A 54 5.36 4.02 -1.72
N ARG A 55 5.24 3.90 -3.05
CA ARG A 55 6.29 4.24 -4.02
C ARG A 55 6.10 5.59 -4.66
N ILE A 56 4.87 6.09 -4.77
CA ILE A 56 4.56 7.39 -5.37
C ILE A 56 5.43 8.47 -4.74
N LEU A 57 6.15 9.21 -5.60
CA LEU A 57 6.90 10.39 -5.22
C LEU A 57 6.01 11.63 -5.37
N PRO A 58 6.27 12.69 -4.57
CA PRO A 58 5.53 13.95 -4.66
C PRO A 58 5.47 14.46 -6.10
N GLY A 59 4.28 14.88 -6.53
CA GLY A 59 4.06 15.43 -7.88
C GLY A 59 3.97 14.41 -9.01
N GLN A 60 4.12 13.10 -8.75
CA GLN A 60 3.97 12.08 -9.80
C GLN A 60 2.52 11.85 -10.23
N ILE A 61 1.56 12.11 -9.36
CA ILE A 61 0.13 11.96 -9.67
C ILE A 61 -0.41 13.29 -10.19
N PRO A 62 -0.86 13.36 -11.47
CA PRO A 62 -1.49 14.56 -12.01
C PRO A 62 -2.67 14.98 -11.13
N MET A 63 -2.80 16.29 -10.89
CA MET A 63 -3.87 16.89 -10.07
C MET A 63 -3.85 16.54 -8.56
N HIS A 64 -3.01 15.60 -8.12
CA HIS A 64 -2.86 15.20 -6.71
C HIS A 64 -1.38 15.19 -6.29
N PRO A 65 -0.72 16.37 -6.27
CA PRO A 65 0.72 16.47 -6.02
C PRO A 65 1.13 16.16 -4.58
N ASP A 66 0.16 16.09 -3.67
CA ASP A 66 0.30 15.85 -2.24
C ASP A 66 0.45 14.37 -1.86
N ILE A 67 0.02 13.45 -2.74
CA ILE A 67 0.16 11.99 -2.55
C ILE A 67 1.65 11.62 -2.54
N GLY A 68 2.07 10.84 -1.54
CA GLY A 68 3.46 10.41 -1.39
C GLY A 68 4.43 11.53 -1.02
N ALA A 69 3.94 12.76 -0.84
CA ALA A 69 4.75 13.90 -0.46
C ALA A 69 5.09 13.85 1.03
N LEU A 70 6.36 13.97 1.39
CA LEU A 70 6.77 14.15 2.78
C LEU A 70 6.62 15.62 3.22
N PRO A 71 6.65 15.92 4.53
CA PRO A 71 6.73 17.30 5.01
C PRO A 71 7.89 18.05 4.35
N LYS A 72 7.64 19.29 3.92
CA LYS A 72 8.67 20.10 3.24
C LYS A 72 9.81 20.42 4.23
N PRO A 73 11.07 20.52 3.79
CA PRO A 73 12.15 21.01 4.65
C PRO A 73 11.79 22.33 5.30
N GLY A 74 12.00 22.45 6.62
CA GLY A 74 11.66 23.64 7.41
C GLY A 74 10.17 23.86 7.69
N SER A 75 9.27 22.98 7.23
CA SER A 75 7.82 23.08 7.56
C SER A 75 7.49 22.64 8.98
N VAL A 76 8.35 21.81 9.57
CA VAL A 76 8.21 21.26 10.92
C VAL A 76 9.61 21.19 11.54
N PRO A 77 9.79 21.47 12.85
CA PRO A 77 11.08 21.24 13.50
C PRO A 77 11.47 19.76 13.44
N ASP A 78 12.76 19.48 13.32
CA ASP A 78 13.30 18.11 13.13
C ASP A 78 12.84 17.14 14.23
N ASP A 79 12.72 17.64 15.47
CA ASP A 79 12.25 16.87 16.63
C ASP A 79 10.83 16.28 16.44
N PHE A 80 10.01 16.88 15.57
CA PHE A 80 8.65 16.44 15.30
C PHE A 80 8.52 15.60 14.02
N LEU A 81 9.58 15.43 13.23
CA LEU A 81 9.54 14.62 12.00
C LEU A 81 9.12 13.17 12.29
N ASN A 82 9.58 12.62 13.42
CA ASN A 82 9.19 11.29 13.90
C ASN A 82 7.72 11.14 14.28
N LEU A 83 6.97 12.24 14.37
CA LEU A 83 5.52 12.24 14.60
C LEU A 83 4.76 12.49 13.30
N VAL A 84 5.19 13.48 12.52
CA VAL A 84 4.45 13.94 11.33
C VAL A 84 4.59 12.98 10.16
N ILE A 85 5.77 12.43 9.91
CA ILE A 85 6.00 11.52 8.77
C ILE A 85 5.20 10.23 8.93
N PRO A 86 5.24 9.51 10.08
CA PRO A 86 4.42 8.33 10.29
C PRO A 86 2.93 8.61 10.11
N LYS A 87 2.45 9.74 10.66
CA LYS A 87 1.04 10.12 10.55
C LYS A 87 0.62 10.29 9.09
N LYS A 88 1.44 10.97 8.28
CA LYS A 88 1.14 11.17 6.86
C LYS A 88 1.15 9.87 6.06
N ILE A 89 2.12 8.98 6.33
CA ILE A 89 2.15 7.64 5.71
C ILE A 89 0.86 6.87 6.05
N LEU A 90 0.40 6.93 7.30
CA LEU A 90 -0.84 6.28 7.71
C LEU A 90 -2.06 6.89 7.02
N ASP A 91 -2.14 8.22 6.93
CA ASP A 91 -3.24 8.91 6.25
C ASP A 91 -3.31 8.51 4.75
N ASP A 92 -2.15 8.41 4.08
CA ASP A 92 -2.07 7.97 2.68
C ASP A 92 -2.53 6.50 2.51
N ILE A 93 -2.14 5.59 3.42
CA ILE A 93 -2.56 4.19 3.38
C ILE A 93 -4.05 4.03 3.71
N GLN A 94 -4.53 4.74 4.74
CA GLN A 94 -5.92 4.69 5.19
C GLN A 94 -6.89 5.39 4.23
N SER A 95 -6.39 6.17 3.27
CA SER A 95 -7.21 6.71 2.18
C SER A 95 -7.73 5.61 1.24
N ASP A 96 -7.16 4.40 1.27
CA ASP A 96 -7.63 3.27 0.50
C ASP A 96 -8.91 2.66 1.08
N LEU A 97 -9.92 2.46 0.23
CA LEU A 97 -11.22 1.91 0.65
C LEU A 97 -11.13 0.46 1.10
N GLY A 98 -10.11 -0.29 0.67
CA GLY A 98 -9.87 -1.67 1.10
C GLY A 98 -9.23 -1.78 2.49
N VAL A 99 -8.79 -0.67 3.08
CA VAL A 99 -8.13 -0.63 4.39
C VAL A 99 -9.11 -0.25 5.49
N GLN A 100 -9.30 -1.12 6.48
CA GLN A 100 -10.08 -0.81 7.66
C GLN A 100 -9.27 0.00 8.67
N THR A 101 -8.06 -0.47 8.97
CA THR A 101 -7.09 0.20 9.85
C THR A 101 -5.67 -0.09 9.41
N ALA A 102 -4.73 0.76 9.80
CA ALA A 102 -3.32 0.59 9.53
C ALA A 102 -2.50 1.16 10.70
N ASP A 103 -1.39 0.50 11.00
CA ASP A 103 -0.49 0.86 12.10
C ASP A 103 0.96 0.77 11.64
N ILE A 104 1.78 1.73 12.02
CA ILE A 104 3.23 1.65 11.82
C ILE A 104 3.83 0.85 12.98
N VAL A 105 4.39 -0.31 12.66
CA VAL A 105 5.01 -1.23 13.64
C VAL A 105 6.49 -0.96 13.82
N GLU A 106 7.16 -0.47 12.77
CA GLU A 106 8.57 -0.07 12.80
C GLU A 106 8.75 1.20 11.98
N PHE A 107 9.54 2.13 12.48
CA PHE A 107 9.85 3.40 11.81
C PHE A 107 11.25 3.86 12.18
N SER A 108 12.05 4.24 11.19
CA SER A 108 13.33 4.89 11.38
C SER A 108 13.56 5.96 10.31
N ILE A 109 14.24 7.02 10.73
CA ILE A 109 14.77 8.05 9.83
C ILE A 109 16.28 8.06 10.07
N ASP A 110 17.03 7.72 9.04
CA ASP A 110 18.48 7.89 8.98
C ASP A 110 18.80 9.12 8.11
N SER A 111 20.07 9.54 8.03
CA SER A 111 20.46 10.74 7.29
C SER A 111 20.02 10.75 5.83
N ASP A 112 19.96 9.57 5.22
CA ASP A 112 19.73 9.42 3.78
C ASP A 112 18.45 8.64 3.46
N ALA A 113 17.75 8.10 4.45
CA ALA A 113 16.61 7.23 4.19
C ALA A 113 15.56 7.21 5.31
N ILE A 114 14.31 7.00 4.90
CA ILE A 114 13.20 6.66 5.79
C ILE A 114 12.87 5.19 5.58
N SER A 115 12.86 4.40 6.65
CA SER A 115 12.40 3.01 6.63
C SER A 115 11.20 2.83 7.54
N TYR A 116 10.21 2.07 7.07
CA TYR A 116 9.03 1.79 7.86
C TYR A 116 8.36 0.47 7.47
N ILE A 117 7.66 -0.11 8.45
CA ILE A 117 6.78 -1.26 8.27
C ILE A 117 5.37 -0.86 8.69
N VAL A 118 4.42 -1.00 7.78
CA VAL A 118 2.98 -0.78 8.04
C VAL A 118 2.30 -2.13 8.17
N LYS A 119 1.60 -2.37 9.28
CA LYS A 119 0.62 -3.43 9.42
C LYS A 119 -0.71 -2.91 8.90
N VAL A 120 -1.32 -3.63 7.97
CA VAL A 120 -2.61 -3.29 7.36
C VAL A 120 -3.65 -4.32 7.80
N ASN A 121 -4.79 -3.85 8.28
CA ASN A 121 -5.97 -4.66 8.52
C ASN A 121 -7.00 -4.32 7.44
N PRO A 122 -7.25 -5.24 6.49
CA PRO A 122 -8.23 -5.06 5.43
C PRO A 122 -9.66 -5.01 5.96
N ILE A 123 -10.58 -4.43 5.18
CA ILE A 123 -12.03 -4.58 5.43
C ILE A 123 -12.45 -6.06 5.29
N GLY A 124 -13.56 -6.48 5.90
CA GLY A 124 -14.12 -7.82 5.69
C GLY A 124 -13.47 -8.94 6.51
N ASP A 125 -12.82 -8.62 7.63
CA ASP A 125 -12.21 -9.57 8.58
C ASP A 125 -11.14 -10.50 7.96
N PHE A 126 -10.50 -10.07 6.86
CA PHE A 126 -9.38 -10.81 6.28
C PHE A 126 -8.12 -10.71 7.13
N LYS A 127 -7.18 -11.62 6.88
CA LYS A 127 -5.89 -11.64 7.59
C LYS A 127 -5.12 -10.35 7.36
N SER A 128 -4.68 -9.74 8.44
CA SER A 128 -3.76 -8.60 8.38
C SER A 128 -2.43 -8.99 7.74
N PHE A 129 -1.81 -8.05 7.02
CA PHE A 129 -0.48 -8.23 6.42
C PHE A 129 0.44 -7.05 6.76
N LYS A 130 1.73 -7.20 6.44
CA LYS A 130 2.75 -6.17 6.67
C LYS A 130 3.42 -5.79 5.36
N LEU A 131 3.56 -4.49 5.13
CA LEU A 131 4.30 -3.93 4.01
C LEU A 131 5.53 -3.19 4.54
N ARG A 132 6.67 -3.38 3.89
CA ARG A 132 7.93 -2.71 4.25
C ARG A 132 8.36 -1.78 3.13
N ARG A 133 8.83 -0.58 3.51
CA ARG A 133 9.46 0.37 2.60
C ARG A 133 10.76 0.90 3.17
N VAL A 134 11.70 1.13 2.26
CA VAL A 134 12.89 1.95 2.46
C VAL A 134 12.85 2.99 1.34
N ARG A 135 12.94 4.26 1.69
CA ARG A 135 12.89 5.39 0.76
C ARG A 135 14.10 6.29 1.00
N GLY A 136 14.91 6.51 -0.03
CA GLY A 136 15.97 7.51 0.02
C GLY A 136 15.41 8.93 0.14
N LEU A 137 16.09 9.80 0.90
CA LEU A 137 15.80 11.23 1.02
C LEU A 137 16.46 12.06 -0.10
N ILE A 138 17.38 11.46 -0.85
CA ILE A 138 18.14 12.10 -1.95
C ILE A 138 17.83 11.33 -3.24
N GLU A 139 17.13 11.97 -4.17
CA GLU A 139 17.10 11.67 -5.61
C GLU A 139 17.36 12.97 -6.39
#